data_AF-A0A7R9I8T2-F1
#
_entry.id   AF-A0A7R9I8T2-F1
#
_cell.length_a   1.000
_cell.length_b   1.000
_cell.length_c   1.000
_cell.angle_alpha   90.00
_cell.angle_beta   90.00
_cell.angle_gamma   90.00
#
_symmetry.space_group_name_H-M   'P 1'
#
loop_
_entity.id
_entity.type
_entity.pdbx_description
1 polymer ?
#
loop_
_entity_poly.entity_id
_entity_poly.type
_entity_poly.pdbx_seq_one_letter_code
_entity_poly.pdbx_strand_id
1 'polypeptide(L)' 'MVVDGIPVSLGLWDTAGQEDYDRLRPLSYPQTDVFLICFSVTSPSSFENVTSKWCPEIKHHCPDAPMILVGM' A
#
# COMPACT_ATOMS: atom_id res chain seq x y z
N MET A 1 -5.89 -15.35 12.18
CA MET A 1 -4.62 -15.92 11.65
C MET A 1 -3.68 -16.13 12.84
N VAL A 2 -2.71 -17.05 12.79
CA VAL A 2 -1.69 -17.19 13.85
C VAL A 2 -0.32 -17.00 13.23
N VAL A 3 0.50 -16.12 13.83
CA VAL A 3 1.89 -15.83 13.42
C VAL A 3 2.75 -15.97 14.66
N ASP A 4 3.83 -16.75 14.60
CA ASP A 4 4.72 -17.02 15.75
C ASP A 4 3.99 -17.52 17.01
N GLY A 5 2.89 -18.27 16.82
CA GLY A 5 2.03 -18.76 17.91
C GLY A 5 1.08 -17.70 18.49
N ILE A 6 1.10 -16.47 17.99
CA ILE A 6 0.25 -15.36 18.43
C ILE A 6 -0.96 -15.22 17.49
N PRO A 7 -2.20 -15.22 18.00
CA PRO A 7 -3.38 -14.91 17.22
C PRO A 7 -3.36 -13.44 16.75
N VAL A 8 -3.50 -13.24 15.44
CA VAL A 8 -3.57 -11.93 14.79
C VAL A 8 -4.92 -11.77 14.09
N SER A 9 -5.56 -10.63 14.34
CA SER A 9 -6.71 -10.13 13.57
C SER A 9 -6.19 -9.13 12.54
N LEU A 10 -6.48 -9.36 11.27
CA LEU A 10 -6.00 -8.54 10.17
C LEU A 10 -7.18 -7.89 9.47
N GLY A 11 -7.22 -6.55 9.44
CA GLY A 11 -8.09 -5.79 8.57
C GLY A 11 -7.39 -5.58 7.22
N LEU A 12 -8.11 -5.79 6.12
CA LEU A 12 -7.60 -5.58 4.77
C LEU A 12 -8.45 -4.54 4.07
N TRP A 13 -7.79 -3.53 3.50
CA TRP A 13 -8.40 -2.51 2.68
C TRP A 13 -7.81 -2.58 1.28
N ASP A 14 -8.67 -2.86 0.30
CA ASP A 14 -8.32 -2.81 -1.11
C ASP A 14 -8.61 -1.41 -1.66
N THR A 15 -7.72 -0.90 -2.52
CA THR A 15 -7.85 0.45 -3.07
C THR A 15 -7.60 0.48 -4.58
N ALA A 16 -8.33 1.36 -5.26
CA ALA A 16 -8.19 1.58 -6.70
C ALA A 16 -6.88 2.33 -7.03
N GLY A 17 -6.11 1.78 -7.98
CA GLY A 17 -4.83 2.35 -8.44
C GLY A 17 -4.96 3.42 -9.53
N GLN A 18 -6.15 3.62 -10.09
CA GLN A 18 -6.41 4.60 -11.14
C GLN A 18 -6.41 6.03 -10.58
N GLU A 19 -5.97 6.98 -11.41
CA GLU A 19 -5.87 8.40 -11.05
C GLU A 19 -7.20 9.03 -10.64
N ASP A 20 -8.32 8.54 -11.20
CA ASP A 20 -9.67 8.97 -10.85
C ASP A 20 -9.99 8.83 -9.35
N TYR A 21 -9.26 7.96 -8.64
CA TYR A 21 -9.45 7.70 -7.21
C TYR A 21 -8.37 8.34 -6.32
N ASP A 22 -7.45 9.13 -6.86
CA ASP A 22 -6.32 9.71 -6.10
C ASP A 22 -6.80 10.58 -4.92
N ARG A 23 -7.97 11.21 -5.01
CA ARG A 23 -8.54 11.99 -3.90
C ARG A 23 -9.31 11.16 -2.88
N LEU A 24 -9.75 9.96 -3.27
CA LEU A 24 -10.56 9.07 -2.43
C LEU A 24 -9.69 8.07 -1.67
N ARG A 25 -8.61 7.58 -2.29
CA ARG A 25 -7.68 6.61 -1.71
C ARG A 25 -7.15 7.02 -0.33
N PRO A 26 -6.75 8.29 -0.09
CA PRO A 26 -6.24 8.69 1.22
C PRO A 26 -7.26 8.60 2.35
N LEU A 27 -8.56 8.51 2.05
CA LEU A 27 -9.59 8.30 3.07
C LEU A 27 -9.49 6.91 3.74
N SER A 28 -8.79 5.96 3.10
CA SER A 28 -8.55 4.62 3.64
C SER A 28 -7.24 4.50 4.45
N TYR A 29 -6.41 5.55 4.51
CA TYR A 29 -5.09 5.52 5.15
C TYR A 29 -5.07 5.73 6.69
N PRO A 30 -6.05 6.42 7.31
CA PRO A 30 -6.00 6.62 8.76
C PRO A 30 -5.91 5.30 9.51
N GLN A 31 -5.01 5.23 10.49
CA GLN A 31 -4.81 4.07 11.36
C GLN A 31 -4.28 2.80 10.65
N THR A 32 -3.68 2.94 9.46
CA THR A 32 -2.98 1.83 8.80
C THR A 32 -1.68 1.48 9.53
N ASP A 33 -1.55 0.22 9.96
CA ASP A 33 -0.33 -0.29 10.60
C ASP A 33 0.78 -0.62 9.60
N VAL A 34 0.43 -1.01 8.36
CA VAL A 34 1.38 -1.37 7.30
C VAL A 34 0.75 -1.21 5.92
N PHE A 35 1.52 -0.70 4.97
CA PHE A 35 1.11 -0.61 3.56
C PHE A 35 1.75 -1.73 2.73
N LEU A 36 0.96 -2.32 1.83
CA LEU A 36 1.46 -3.17 0.75
C LEU A 36 1.47 -2.35 -0.54
N ILE A 37 2.64 -2.09 -1.11
CA ILE A 37 2.76 -1.49 -2.44
C ILE A 37 2.92 -2.63 -3.43
N CYS A 38 1.91 -2.83 -4.27
CA CYS A 38 1.90 -3.90 -5.25
C CYS A 38 2.31 -3.40 -6.63
N PHE A 39 3.16 -4.15 -7.33
CA PHE A 39 3.47 -3.96 -8.74
C PHE A 39 3.38 -5.31 -9.46
N SER A 40 3.22 -5.28 -10.79
CA SER A 40 3.23 -6.49 -11.61
C SER A 40 4.63 -6.75 -12.15
N VAL A 41 5.15 -7.96 -11.98
CA VAL A 41 6.49 -8.36 -12.47
C VAL A 41 6.59 -8.36 -13.99
N THR A 42 5.45 -8.36 -14.68
CA THR A 42 5.35 -8.28 -16.15
C THR A 42 5.10 -6.87 -16.66
N SER A 43 4.95 -5.88 -15.76
CA SER A 43 4.72 -4.48 -16.10
C SER A 43 5.78 -3.59 -15.45
N PRO A 44 6.89 -3.29 -16.15
CA PRO A 44 7.94 -2.41 -15.65
C PRO A 44 7.43 -1.03 -15.21
N SER A 45 6.45 -0.47 -15.93
CA SER A 45 5.83 0.82 -15.57
C SER A 45 5.14 0.78 -14.21
N SER A 46 4.54 -0.36 -13.81
CA SER A 46 3.96 -0.50 -12.48
C SER A 46 5.03 -0.49 -11.37
N PHE A 47 6.23 -0.98 -11.65
CA PHE A 47 7.37 -0.91 -10.72
C PHE A 47 7.94 0.50 -10.64
N GLU A 48 8.05 1.22 -11.76
CA GLU A 48 8.45 2.62 -11.79
C GLU A 48 7.51 3.50 -10.95
N ASN A 49 6.20 3.21 -10.99
CA ASN A 49 5.18 3.91 -10.20
C ASN A 49 5.37 3.77 -8.69
N VAL A 50 6.10 2.74 -8.21
CA VAL A 50 6.42 2.57 -6.78
C VAL A 50 7.15 3.80 -6.24
N THR A 51 8.15 4.29 -6.97
CA THR A 51 8.98 5.42 -6.52
C THR A 51 8.45 6.76 -6.97
N SER A 52 7.81 6.83 -8.15
CA SER A 52 7.30 8.08 -8.71
C SER A 52 5.94 8.49 -8.15
N LYS A 53 5.11 7.54 -7.70
CA LYS A 53 3.73 7.80 -7.23
C LYS A 53 3.48 7.24 -5.82
N TRP A 54 3.61 5.94 -5.63
CA TRP A 54 3.11 5.26 -4.42
C TRP A 54 3.87 5.61 -3.15
N CYS A 55 5.21 5.54 -3.18
CA CYS A 55 6.03 5.92 -2.02
C CYS A 55 5.84 7.40 -1.62
N PRO A 56 5.88 8.38 -2.55
CA PRO A 56 5.61 9.77 -2.19
C PRO A 56 4.23 10.01 -1.60
N GLU A 57 3.18 9.41 -2.17
CA GLU A 57 1.80 9.56 -1.69
C GLU A 57 1.64 9.02 -0.27
N ILE A 58 2.11 7.78 -0.02
CA ILE A 58 2.03 7.16 1.31
C ILE A 58 2.84 7.98 2.31
N LYS A 59 4.07 8.40 1.98
CA LYS A 59 4.89 9.23 2.88
C LYS A 59 4.28 10.60 3.18
N HIS A 60 3.51 11.17 2.25
CA HIS A 60 2.81 12.43 2.47
C HIS A 60 1.71 12.30 3.53
N HIS A 61 0.96 11.18 3.50
CA HIS A 61 -0.18 10.97 4.41
C HIS A 61 0.18 10.21 5.69
N CYS A 62 1.16 9.32 5.64
CA CYS A 62 1.55 8.40 6.70
C CYS A 62 3.09 8.27 6.74
N PRO A 63 3.82 9.31 7.20
CA PRO A 63 5.27 9.40 7.08
C PRO A 63 6.03 8.27 7.80
N ASP A 64 5.47 7.76 8.89
CA ASP A 64 6.10 6.75 9.74
C ASP A 64 5.61 5.32 9.45
N ALA A 65 4.63 5.15 8.57
CA ALA A 65 4.03 3.84 8.32
C ALA A 65 5.01 2.94 7.54
N PRO A 66 5.23 1.69 7.98
CA PRO A 66 6.07 0.75 7.24
C PRO A 66 5.40 0.36 5.91
N MET A 67 6.23 0.16 4.90
CA MET A 67 5.81 -0.25 3.55
C MET A 67 6.50 -1.55 3.17
N ILE A 68 5.75 -2.50 2.65
CA ILE A 68 6.24 -3.75 2.07
C ILE A 68 5.99 -3.70 0.57
N LEU A 69 7.04 -3.93 -0.23
CA LEU A 69 6.94 -4.02 -1.68
C LEU A 69 6.60 -5.46 -2.09
N VAL A 70 5.56 -5.62 -2.90
CA VAL A 70 5.05 -6.92 -3.34
C VAL A 70 5.02 -6.98 -4.86
N GLY A 71 5.74 -7.95 -5.45
CA GLY A 71 5.64 -8.26 -6.87
C GLY A 71 4.58 -9.35 -7.09
N MET A 72 3.64 -9.09 -8.00
CA MET A 72 2.59 -10.03 -8.44
C MET A 72 2.83 -10.51 -9.87
#